data_AF-A0AAW8L3I8-F1
#
_entry.id   AF-A0AAW8L3I8-F1
#
_cell.length_a   1.000
_cell.length_b   1.000
_cell.length_c   1.000
_cell.angle_alpha   90.00
_cell.angle_beta   90.00
_cell.angle_gamma   90.00
#
_symmetry.space_group_name_H-M   'P 1'
#
loop_
_entity.id
_entity.type
_entity.pdbx_description
1 polymer ?
#
loop_
_entity_poly.entity_id
_entity_poly.type
_entity_poly.pdbx_seq_one_letter_code
_entity_poly.pdbx_strand_id
1 'polypeptide(L)'
;KTIRNLPKVLHSDHFEIPRLLEVRGEVLMPKSGFEKLNAEQEAKGDKTFANPRNAAAGSLRQLDPNIAAARPLAFYAYGIAQCEPNHGLTTMHDSLQWLIKLGFEIAERQYLCNSIQEVQ
;
A
#
# COMPACT_ATOMS: atom_id res chain seq x y z
N LYS A 1 12.12 3.07 3.20
CA LYS A 1 12.66 2.30 2.05
C LYS A 1 12.41 0.78 2.15
N THR A 2 11.58 0.35 3.11
CA THR A 2 11.51 -1.03 3.61
C THR A 2 10.38 -1.85 3.00
N ILE A 3 9.30 -1.18 2.57
CA ILE A 3 8.18 -1.78 1.85
C ILE A 3 8.59 -1.96 0.39
N ARG A 4 8.51 -3.19 -0.12
CA ARG A 4 9.12 -3.58 -1.41
C ARG A 4 8.36 -3.04 -2.61
N ASN A 5 7.03 -3.04 -2.56
CA ASN A 5 6.16 -2.62 -3.66
C ASN A 5 5.82 -1.12 -3.66
N LEU A 6 6.34 -0.34 -2.71
CA LEU A 6 6.18 1.11 -2.72
C LEU A 6 7.25 1.71 -3.65
N PRO A 7 6.87 2.37 -4.76
CA PRO A 7 7.82 2.93 -5.70
C PRO A 7 8.69 4.00 -5.01
N LYS A 8 10.01 3.90 -5.22
CA LYS A 8 10.99 4.88 -4.72
C LYS A 8 11.24 5.99 -5.74
N VAL A 9 10.93 5.71 -7.00
CA VAL A 9 11.04 6.60 -8.15
C VAL A 9 9.73 6.40 -8.91
N LEU A 10 9.11 7.51 -9.33
CA LEU A 10 7.90 7.48 -10.12
C LEU A 10 8.26 7.21 -11.58
N HIS A 11 7.50 6.32 -12.22
CA HIS A 11 7.64 6.04 -13.64
C HIS A 11 6.83 7.04 -14.46
N SER A 12 7.39 7.51 -15.57
CA SER A 12 6.62 8.18 -16.59
C SER A 12 7.26 8.02 -17.95
N ASP A 13 6.50 7.40 -18.86
CA ASP A 13 6.88 7.28 -20.26
C ASP A 13 6.30 8.43 -21.11
N HIS A 14 5.19 9.04 -20.67
CA HIS A 14 4.34 9.87 -21.53
C HIS A 14 3.72 11.11 -20.86
N PHE A 15 4.08 11.45 -19.62
CA PHE A 15 3.52 12.61 -18.92
C PHE A 15 4.52 13.26 -17.97
N GLU A 16 4.34 14.53 -17.64
CA GLU A 16 5.22 15.18 -16.65
C GLU A 16 4.92 14.65 -15.24
N ILE A 17 5.96 14.34 -14.49
CA ILE A 17 5.84 14.01 -13.06
C ILE A 17 5.50 15.30 -12.31
N PRO A 18 4.43 15.33 -11.51
CA PRO A 18 4.06 16.53 -10.76
C PRO A 18 5.15 16.91 -9.75
N ARG A 19 5.29 18.21 -9.48
CA ARG A 19 6.23 18.71 -8.46
C ARG A 19 5.85 18.27 -7.05
N LEU A 20 4.57 18.01 -6.80
CA LEU A 20 4.07 17.45 -5.56
C LEU A 20 3.01 16.39 -5.86
N LEU A 21 3.14 15.23 -5.23
CA LEU A 21 2.13 14.18 -5.24
C LEU A 21 2.04 13.57 -3.85
N GLU A 22 0.88 13.69 -3.21
CA GLU A 22 0.56 13.02 -1.96
C GLU A 22 -0.39 11.85 -2.21
N VAL A 23 0.13 10.64 -2.12
CA VAL A 23 -0.63 9.39 -2.31
C VAL A 23 -1.05 8.83 -0.95
N ARG A 24 -2.34 8.48 -0.85
CA ARG A 24 -2.92 7.77 0.28
C ARG A 24 -3.02 6.27 -0.05
N GLY A 25 -2.72 5.44 0.93
CA GLY A 25 -2.79 3.99 0.80
C GLY A 25 -2.78 3.29 2.13
N GLU A 26 -2.92 1.98 2.08
CA GLU A 26 -2.88 1.09 3.25
C GLU A 26 -1.62 0.21 3.22
N VAL A 27 -1.00 0.03 4.38
CA VAL A 27 0.09 -0.93 4.56
C VAL A 27 -0.49 -2.20 5.16
N LEU A 28 -0.42 -3.29 4.40
CA LEU A 28 -0.99 -4.59 4.75
C LEU A 28 0.10 -5.62 4.98
N MET A 29 -0.22 -6.61 5.81
CA MET A 29 0.55 -7.84 5.96
C MET A 29 -0.29 -9.00 5.44
N PRO A 30 0.18 -9.76 4.44
CA PRO A 30 -0.52 -10.95 3.98
C PRO A 30 -0.73 -11.95 5.11
N LYS A 31 -1.83 -12.70 5.07
CA LYS A 31 -2.18 -13.69 6.11
C LYS A 31 -1.04 -14.68 6.36
N SER A 32 -0.44 -15.22 5.30
CA SER A 32 0.71 -16.13 5.39
C SER A 32 1.93 -15.49 6.06
N GLY A 33 2.17 -14.20 5.78
CA GLY A 33 3.23 -13.42 6.41
C GLY A 33 2.99 -13.22 7.90
N PHE A 34 1.74 -12.96 8.29
CA PHE A 34 1.31 -12.85 9.68
C PHE A 34 1.45 -14.17 10.45
N GLU A 35 1.00 -15.28 9.86
CA GLU A 35 1.11 -16.62 10.47
C GLU A 35 2.57 -16.99 10.70
N LYS A 36 3.43 -16.78 9.69
CA LYS A 36 4.88 -17.00 9.81
C LYS A 36 5.50 -16.15 10.91
N LEU A 37 5.15 -14.86 10.95
CA LEU A 37 5.63 -13.93 11.99
C LEU A 37 5.26 -14.42 13.39
N ASN A 38 4.01 -14.83 13.60
CA ASN A 38 3.58 -15.32 14.91
C ASN A 38 4.26 -16.64 15.30
N ALA A 39 4.46 -17.57 14.36
CA ALA A 39 5.19 -18.81 14.61
C ALA A 39 6.65 -18.54 15.02
N GLU A 40 7.32 -17.56 14.40
CA GLU A 40 8.67 -17.14 14.78
C GLU A 40 8.73 -16.50 16.17
N GLN A 41 7.71 -15.72 16.56
CA GLN A 41 7.62 -15.12 17.90
C GLN A 41 7.39 -16.19 18.96
N GLU A 42 6.47 -17.12 18.70
CA GLU A 42 6.16 -18.23 19.63
C GLU A 42 7.38 -19.13 19.86
N ALA A 43 8.12 -19.46 18.80
CA ALA A 43 9.37 -20.23 18.90
C ALA A 43 10.45 -19.54 19.75
N LYS A 44 10.40 -18.21 19.89
CA LYS A 44 11.30 -17.42 20.74
C LYS A 44 10.75 -17.20 22.16
N GLY A 45 9.52 -17.62 22.44
CA GLY A 45 8.81 -17.29 23.69
C GLY A 45 8.33 -15.84 23.76
N ASP A 46 8.32 -15.13 22.64
CA ASP A 46 7.87 -13.75 22.55
C ASP A 46 6.34 -13.65 22.40
N LYS A 47 5.81 -12.47 22.73
CA LYS A 47 4.39 -12.16 22.52
C LYS A 47 4.03 -12.17 21.02
N THR A 48 2.95 -12.86 20.67
CA THR A 48 2.37 -12.88 19.33
C THR A 48 1.44 -11.70 19.07
N PHE A 49 1.17 -11.41 17.80
CA PHE A 49 0.21 -10.39 17.39
C PHE A 49 -1.20 -10.96 17.29
N ALA A 50 -2.20 -10.19 17.72
CA ALA A 50 -3.60 -10.64 17.71
C ALA A 50 -4.21 -10.75 16.31
N ASN A 51 -3.76 -9.94 15.34
CA ASN A 51 -4.27 -9.93 13.97
C ASN A 51 -3.26 -9.27 13.00
N PRO A 52 -3.41 -9.47 11.67
CA PRO A 52 -2.50 -8.89 10.67
C PRO A 52 -2.42 -7.36 10.72
N ARG A 53 -3.51 -6.66 11.06
CA ARG A 53 -3.51 -5.19 11.20
C ARG A 53 -2.55 -4.73 12.28
N ASN A 54 -2.60 -5.35 13.45
CA ASN A 54 -1.71 -5.03 14.57
C ASN A 54 -0.26 -5.40 14.25
N ALA A 55 -0.04 -6.51 13.55
CA ALA A 55 1.28 -6.90 13.10
C ALA A 55 1.88 -5.89 12.11
N ALA A 56 1.10 -5.43 11.12
CA ALA A 56 1.54 -4.41 10.18
C ALA A 56 1.86 -3.07 10.87
N ALA A 57 0.95 -2.58 11.72
CA ALA A 57 1.15 -1.33 12.46
C ALA A 57 2.35 -1.40 13.41
N GLY A 58 2.48 -2.50 14.15
CA GLY A 58 3.62 -2.75 15.03
C GLY A 58 4.94 -2.87 14.28
N SER A 59 4.93 -3.43 13.07
CA SER A 59 6.11 -3.52 12.20
C SER A 59 6.54 -2.16 11.66
N LEU A 60 5.59 -1.30 11.29
CA LEU A 60 5.88 0.01 10.70
C LEU A 60 6.42 1.02 11.73
N ARG A 61 5.97 0.94 12.97
CA ARG A 61 6.29 1.88 14.06
C ARG A 61 7.52 1.48 14.88
N GLN A 62 8.44 0.72 14.29
CA GLN A 62 9.71 0.36 14.92
C GLN A 62 10.73 1.48 14.76
N LEU A 63 11.53 1.72 15.81
CA LEU A 63 12.63 2.68 15.75
C LEU A 63 13.72 2.23 14.77
N ASP A 64 14.01 0.93 14.74
CA ASP A 64 14.92 0.35 13.75
C ASP A 64 14.17 -0.03 12.47
N PRO A 65 14.42 0.67 11.34
CA PRO A 65 13.75 0.38 10.08
C PRO A 65 14.10 -1.00 9.51
N ASN A 66 15.21 -1.63 9.92
CA ASN A 66 15.57 -2.97 9.46
C ASN A 66 14.57 -4.03 9.93
N ILE A 67 13.93 -3.81 11.10
CA ILE A 67 12.85 -4.68 11.58
C ILE A 67 11.68 -4.62 10.58
N ALA A 68 11.25 -3.42 10.20
CA ALA A 68 10.18 -3.25 9.21
C ALA A 68 10.56 -3.86 7.85
N ALA A 69 11.82 -3.76 7.43
CA ALA A 69 12.33 -4.31 6.17
C ALA A 69 12.29 -5.85 6.11
N ALA A 70 12.43 -6.50 7.26
CA ALA A 70 12.40 -7.95 7.38
C ALA A 70 10.96 -8.52 7.36
N ARG A 71 9.94 -7.67 7.56
CA ARG A 71 8.54 -8.11 7.59
C ARG A 71 7.91 -8.04 6.19
N PRO A 72 6.99 -8.97 5.85
CA PRO A 72 6.33 -9.01 4.56
C PRO A 72 5.22 -7.96 4.46
N LEU A 73 5.61 -6.68 4.43
CA LEU A 73 4.68 -5.56 4.29
C LEU A 73 4.52 -5.18 2.81
N ALA A 74 3.29 -4.84 2.44
CA ALA A 74 2.93 -4.31 1.13
C ALA A 74 2.10 -3.03 1.29
N PHE A 75 2.29 -2.06 0.41
CA PHE A 75 1.51 -0.83 0.34
C PHE A 75 0.57 -0.88 -0.88
N TYR A 76 -0.69 -0.51 -0.69
CA TYR A 76 -1.65 -0.37 -1.78
C TYR A 76 -2.26 1.02 -1.76
N ALA A 77 -2.12 1.75 -2.86
CA ALA A 77 -2.70 3.07 -3.01
C ALA A 77 -4.23 2.97 -3.17
N TYR A 78 -4.95 3.93 -2.59
CA TYR A 78 -6.40 4.06 -2.74
C TYR A 78 -6.83 5.49 -3.11
N GLY A 79 -5.93 6.47 -3.13
CA GLY A 79 -6.30 7.82 -3.51
C GLY A 79 -5.14 8.82 -3.54
N ILE A 80 -5.45 10.02 -4.01
CA ILE A 80 -4.54 11.16 -4.09
C ILE A 80 -5.12 12.25 -3.20
N ALA A 81 -4.34 12.69 -2.22
CA ALA A 81 -4.73 13.79 -1.33
C ALA A 81 -4.38 15.15 -1.93
N GLN A 82 -3.22 15.25 -2.59
CA GLN A 82 -2.72 16.49 -3.19
C GLN A 82 -1.90 16.18 -4.43
N CYS A 83 -2.02 17.01 -5.46
CA CYS A 83 -1.23 16.93 -6.69
C CYS A 83 -1.00 18.33 -7.24
N GLU A 84 0.26 18.70 -7.47
CA GLU A 84 0.63 20.00 -8.02
C GLU A 84 1.63 19.80 -9.18
N PRO A 85 1.31 20.24 -10.41
CA PRO A 85 -0.01 20.71 -10.86
C PRO A 85 -1.10 19.64 -10.71
N ASN A 86 -2.38 20.05 -10.78
CA ASN A 86 -3.49 19.11 -10.73
C ASN A 86 -3.37 18.09 -11.88
N HIS A 87 -3.57 16.80 -11.60
CA HIS A 87 -3.45 15.73 -12.59
C HIS A 87 -4.57 15.72 -13.65
N GLY A 88 -5.62 16.54 -13.49
CA GLY A 88 -6.67 16.77 -14.48
C GLY A 88 -7.70 15.64 -14.64
N LEU A 89 -7.64 14.61 -13.79
CA LEU A 89 -8.54 13.44 -13.85
C LEU A 89 -9.76 13.70 -12.97
N THR A 90 -10.93 13.36 -13.48
CA THR A 90 -12.22 13.69 -12.85
C THR A 90 -12.84 12.53 -12.08
N THR A 91 -12.34 11.31 -12.27
CA THR A 91 -12.85 10.11 -11.60
C THR A 91 -11.80 9.47 -10.71
N MET A 92 -12.23 8.84 -9.62
CA MET A 92 -11.33 8.06 -8.75
C MET A 92 -10.69 6.90 -9.50
N HIS A 93 -11.45 6.25 -10.40
CA HIS A 93 -10.94 5.13 -11.21
C HIS A 93 -9.75 5.58 -12.07
N ASP A 94 -9.89 6.68 -12.81
CA ASP A 94 -8.81 7.19 -13.65
C ASP A 94 -7.60 7.60 -12.82
N SER A 95 -7.81 8.23 -11.66
CA SER A 95 -6.74 8.58 -10.71
C SER A 95 -5.97 7.35 -10.23
N LEU A 96 -6.65 6.23 -9.92
CA LEU A 96 -6.00 4.98 -9.53
C LEU A 96 -5.25 4.34 -10.70
N GLN A 97 -5.80 4.37 -11.91
CA GLN A 97 -5.10 3.91 -13.12
C GLN A 97 -3.85 4.76 -13.40
N TRP A 98 -3.91 6.05 -13.12
CA TRP A 98 -2.75 6.94 -13.24
C TRP A 98 -1.67 6.62 -12.21
N LEU A 99 -2.05 6.29 -10.97
CA LEU A 99 -1.10 5.82 -9.96
C LEU A 99 -0.41 4.50 -10.37
N ILE A 100 -1.11 3.59 -11.05
CA ILE A 100 -0.47 2.38 -11.62
C ILE A 100 0.62 2.77 -12.63
N LYS A 101 0.33 3.71 -13.54
CA LYS A 101 1.31 4.19 -14.52
C LYS A 101 2.53 4.84 -13.86
N LEU A 102 2.33 5.45 -12.69
CA LEU A 102 3.40 6.01 -11.85
C LEU A 102 4.22 4.95 -11.08
N GLY A 103 3.79 3.67 -11.12
CA GLY A 103 4.46 2.54 -10.47
C GLY A 103 3.89 2.14 -9.10
N PHE A 104 2.75 2.69 -8.69
CA PHE A 104 2.07 2.23 -7.48
C PHE A 104 1.25 0.98 -7.75
N GLU A 105 1.17 0.11 -6.75
CA GLU A 105 0.19 -0.97 -6.73
C GLU A 105 -1.11 -0.48 -6.08
N ILE A 106 -2.23 -0.96 -6.59
CA ILE A 106 -3.58 -0.75 -6.05
C ILE A 106 -4.18 -2.12 -5.71
N ALA A 107 -5.28 -2.15 -4.96
CA ALA A 107 -5.91 -3.41 -4.60
C ALA A 107 -6.39 -4.18 -5.86
N GLU A 108 -6.07 -5.48 -5.94
CA GLU A 108 -6.41 -6.34 -7.09
C GLU A 108 -7.91 -6.41 -7.38
N ARG A 109 -8.74 -6.27 -6.34
CA ARG A 109 -10.20 -6.39 -6.41
C ARG A 109 -10.85 -5.02 -6.35
N GLN A 110 -10.69 -4.25 -7.42
CA GLN A 110 -11.47 -3.03 -7.65
C GLN A 110 -12.37 -3.23 -8.86
N TYR A 111 -13.60 -2.72 -8.78
CA TYR A 111 -14.57 -2.79 -9.86
C TYR A 111 -15.24 -1.43 -10.02
N LEU A 112 -15.47 -1.03 -11.27
CA LEU A 112 -16.33 0.10 -11.58
C LEU A 112 -17.76 -0.45 -11.71
N CYS A 113 -18.64 -0.04 -10.81
CA CYS A 113 -20.04 -0.44 -10.81
C CYS A 113 -20.87 0.73 -11.36
N ASN A 114 -21.67 0.50 -12.40
CA ASN A 114 -22.52 1.51 -13.04
C ASN A 114 -23.94 1.53 -12.45
N SER A 115 -24.23 0.61 -11.53
CA SER A 115 -25.52 0.47 -10.87
C SER A 115 -25.34 -0.11 -9.48
N ILE A 116 -26.35 0.07 -8.61
CA ILE A 116 -26.34 -0.53 -7.26
C ILE A 116 -26.37 -2.06 -7.31
N GLN A 117 -26.94 -2.63 -8.38
CA GLN A 117 -26.99 -4.08 -8.60
C GLN A 117 -25.60 -4.67 -8.84
N GLU A 118 -24.69 -3.91 -9.46
CA GLU A 118 -23.30 -4.32 -9.70
C GLU A 118 -22.41 -4.27 -8.44
N VAL A 119 -22.88 -3.67 -7.34
CA VAL A 119 -22.10 -3.56 -6.09
C VAL A 119 -22.18 -4.84 -5.23
N GLN A 120 -23.10 -5.75 -5.55
CA GLN A 120 -23.42 -6.94 -4.75
C GLN A 120 -22.30 -8.00 -4.73
#